data_AF-A0A961MQP0-F1
#
_entry.id   AF-A0A961MQP0-F1
#
_cell.length_a   1.000
_cell.length_b   1.000
_cell.length_c   1.000
_cell.angle_alpha   90.00
_cell.angle_beta   90.00
_cell.angle_gamma   90.00
#
_symmetry.space_group_name_H-M   'P 1'
#
loop_
_entity.id
_entity.type
_entity.pdbx_description
1 polymer ?
#
loop_
_entity_poly.entity_id
_entity_poly.type
_entity_poly.pdbx_seq_one_letter_code
_entity_poly.pdbx_strand_id
1 'polypeptide(L)'
;IQRIAGDEILSEMVGDKLTLISTTTREASPHTGRMTDWIRDGRLAEAVGGALDPATDRVMICGSMAMLQDHKALCEAAGFTEGSNSEPGQFVIEKAFVD
;
A
#
# COMPACT_ATOMS: atom_id res chain seq x y z
N ILE A 1 8.39 2.04 -13.10
CA ILE A 1 9.48 1.06 -12.91
C ILE A 1 10.57 1.17 -13.98
N GLN A 2 10.28 1.05 -15.28
CA GLN A 2 11.34 1.02 -16.31
C GLN A 2 12.28 2.24 -16.27
N ARG A 3 11.74 3.45 -16.03
CA ARG A 3 12.54 4.66 -15.85
C ARG A 3 13.42 4.65 -14.60
N ILE A 4 12.99 3.97 -13.53
CA ILE A 4 13.77 3.84 -12.29
C ILE A 4 14.91 2.84 -12.52
N ALA A 5 14.62 1.72 -13.19
CA ALA A 5 15.61 0.68 -13.47
C ALA A 5 16.71 1.14 -14.45
N GLY A 6 16.38 2.02 -15.39
CA GLY A 6 17.33 2.58 -16.36
C GLY A 6 18.05 3.85 -15.92
N ASP A 7 17.75 4.38 -14.74
CA ASP A 7 18.39 5.57 -14.18
C ASP A 7 19.58 5.17 -13.30
N GLU A 8 20.74 5.79 -13.49
CA GLU A 8 22.00 5.40 -12.85
C GLU A 8 21.94 5.47 -11.32
N ILE A 9 21.33 6.51 -10.77
CA ILE A 9 21.27 6.74 -9.32
C ILE A 9 20.11 5.94 -8.71
N LEU A 10 18.94 6.00 -9.34
CA LEU A 10 17.75 5.35 -8.79
C LEU A 10 17.85 3.83 -8.87
N SER A 11 18.52 3.27 -9.88
CA SER A 11 18.73 1.83 -10.00
C SER A 11 19.60 1.30 -8.84
N GLU A 12 20.64 2.03 -8.44
CA GLU A 12 21.47 1.67 -7.27
C GLU A 12 20.68 1.76 -5.95
N MET A 13 19.88 2.81 -5.77
CA MET A 13 19.14 3.02 -4.51
C MET A 13 17.96 2.04 -4.34
N VAL A 14 17.22 1.83 -5.42
CA VAL A 14 15.96 1.07 -5.43
C VAL A 14 16.20 -0.41 -5.71
N GLY A 15 17.01 -0.75 -6.71
CA GLY A 15 17.32 -2.14 -7.07
C GLY A 15 16.09 -3.05 -7.08
N ASP A 16 16.14 -4.09 -6.25
CA ASP A 16 15.11 -5.11 -6.03
C ASP A 16 14.11 -4.78 -4.89
N LYS A 17 14.20 -3.58 -4.29
CA LYS A 17 13.38 -3.18 -3.13
C LYS A 17 11.97 -2.68 -3.51
N LEU A 18 11.71 -2.39 -4.79
CA LEU A 18 10.44 -1.83 -5.25
C LEU A 18 9.61 -2.84 -6.04
N THR A 19 8.45 -3.19 -5.50
CA THR A 19 7.40 -3.93 -6.21
C THR A 19 6.25 -2.99 -6.55
N LEU A 20 5.85 -2.91 -7.83
CA LEU A 20 4.71 -2.09 -8.27
C LEU A 20 3.50 -2.97 -8.57
N ILE A 21 2.40 -2.70 -7.88
CA ILE A 21 1.12 -3.34 -8.12
C ILE A 21 0.11 -2.25 -8.51
N SER A 22 -0.18 -2.18 -9.81
CA SER A 22 -1.24 -1.31 -10.34
C SER A 22 -2.53 -2.11 -10.49
N THR A 23 -3.67 -1.57 -10.05
CA THR A 23 -4.98 -2.21 -10.16
C THR A 23 -5.98 -1.34 -10.92
N THR A 24 -6.91 -1.97 -11.64
CA THR A 24 -8.06 -1.29 -12.29
C THR A 24 -9.38 -1.80 -11.71
N THR A 25 -10.45 -1.00 -11.78
CA THR A 25 -11.75 -1.39 -11.21
C THR A 25 -12.90 -1.44 -12.22
N ARG A 26 -12.76 -0.82 -13.40
CA ARG A 26 -13.86 -0.66 -14.37
C ARG A 26 -13.61 -1.30 -15.74
N GLU A 27 -12.39 -1.79 -15.96
CA GLU A 27 -11.98 -2.45 -17.18
C GLU A 27 -11.11 -3.67 -16.84
N ALA A 28 -11.19 -4.70 -17.68
CA ALA A 28 -10.36 -5.89 -17.53
C ALA A 28 -8.89 -5.51 -17.75
N SER A 29 -8.05 -5.90 -16.81
CA SER A 29 -6.59 -5.73 -16.88
C SER A 29 -5.93 -6.91 -16.18
N PRO A 30 -4.59 -7.06 -16.24
CA PRO A 30 -3.90 -8.13 -15.50
C PRO A 30 -4.24 -8.16 -14.01
N HIS A 31 -4.50 -6.99 -13.41
CA HIS A 31 -4.83 -6.84 -11.99
C HIS A 31 -6.12 -6.02 -11.84
N THR A 32 -7.22 -6.69 -11.51
CA THR A 32 -8.54 -6.04 -11.35
C THR A 32 -9.06 -6.15 -9.91
N GLY A 33 -9.77 -5.12 -9.46
CA GLY A 33 -10.37 -5.00 -8.12
C GLY A 33 -9.80 -3.82 -7.33
N ARG A 34 -10.42 -3.48 -6.19
CA ARG A 34 -9.85 -2.47 -5.28
C ARG A 34 -8.70 -3.11 -4.49
N MET A 35 -7.72 -2.30 -4.08
CA MET A 35 -6.62 -2.80 -3.24
C MET A 35 -7.12 -3.38 -1.90
N THR A 36 -8.21 -2.85 -1.34
CA THR A 36 -8.85 -3.43 -0.16
C THR A 36 -9.36 -4.85 -0.38
N ASP A 37 -9.87 -5.18 -1.57
CA ASP A 37 -10.27 -6.53 -1.92
C ASP A 37 -9.04 -7.43 -2.04
N TRP A 38 -7.97 -6.94 -2.67
CA TRP A 38 -6.69 -7.65 -2.77
C TRP A 38 -6.08 -8.01 -1.42
N ILE A 39 -6.22 -7.13 -0.42
CA ILE A 39 -5.79 -7.37 0.95
C ILE A 39 -6.65 -8.46 1.60
N ARG A 40 -7.98 -8.35 1.51
CA ARG A 40 -8.93 -9.30 2.11
C ARG A 40 -8.82 -10.70 1.51
N ASP A 41 -8.63 -10.78 0.20
CA ASP A 41 -8.59 -12.03 -0.55
C ASP A 41 -7.20 -12.69 -0.51
N GLY A 42 -6.19 -12.06 0.11
CA GLY A 42 -4.82 -12.57 0.19
C GLY A 42 -3.97 -12.39 -1.08
N ARG A 43 -4.53 -11.80 -2.15
CA ARG A 43 -3.81 -11.56 -3.41
C ARG A 43 -2.61 -10.63 -3.24
N LEU A 44 -2.72 -9.63 -2.37
CA LEU A 44 -1.58 -8.78 -2.05
C LEU A 44 -0.46 -9.62 -1.42
N ALA A 45 -0.81 -10.47 -0.46
CA ALA A 45 0.15 -11.30 0.25
C ALA A 45 0.87 -12.27 -0.68
N GLU A 46 0.15 -12.90 -1.60
CA GLU A 46 0.73 -13.75 -2.65
C GLU A 46 1.70 -12.96 -3.55
N ALA A 47 1.35 -11.73 -3.92
CA ALA A 47 2.16 -10.89 -4.80
C ALA A 47 3.45 -10.37 -4.16
N VAL A 48 3.49 -10.22 -2.82
CA VAL A 48 4.65 -9.63 -2.10
C VAL A 48 5.36 -10.61 -1.17
N GLY A 49 4.90 -11.87 -1.09
CA GLY A 49 5.57 -12.95 -0.37
C GLY A 49 5.16 -13.13 1.09
N GLY A 50 4.07 -12.52 1.55
CA GLY A 50 3.58 -12.66 2.92
C GLY A 50 2.40 -11.75 3.27
N ALA A 51 1.65 -12.13 4.31
CA ALA A 51 0.63 -11.25 4.89
C ALA A 51 1.29 -10.07 5.63
N LEU A 52 0.54 -8.97 5.78
CA LEU A 52 1.03 -7.81 6.52
C LEU A 52 1.24 -8.14 8.00
N ASP A 53 2.43 -7.85 8.52
CA ASP A 53 2.84 -8.05 9.91
C ASP A 53 3.17 -6.70 10.57
N PRO A 54 2.45 -6.28 11.63
CA PRO A 54 2.73 -5.03 12.34
C PRO A 54 4.15 -4.97 12.95
N ALA A 55 4.80 -6.11 13.21
CA ALA A 55 6.17 -6.14 13.71
C ALA A 55 7.18 -5.61 12.69
N THR A 56 7.02 -5.95 11.41
CA THR A 56 7.99 -5.66 10.35
C THR A 56 7.53 -4.59 9.37
N ASP A 57 6.23 -4.45 9.17
CA ASP A 57 5.69 -3.70 8.04
C ASP A 57 5.19 -2.32 8.45
N ARG A 58 5.29 -1.37 7.53
CA ARG A 58 4.80 0.00 7.71
C ARG A 58 3.97 0.40 6.49
N VAL A 59 2.86 1.10 6.71
CA VAL A 59 1.89 1.42 5.65
C VAL A 59 1.65 2.93 5.57
N MET A 60 1.77 3.50 4.38
CA MET A 60 1.37 4.89 4.11
C MET A 60 0.20 4.87 3.13
N ILE A 61 -0.91 5.51 3.49
CA ILE A 61 -2.16 5.47 2.70
C ILE A 61 -2.52 6.89 2.29
N CYS A 62 -2.69 7.12 0.99
CA CYS A 62 -3.17 8.40 0.45
C CYS A 62 -4.30 8.13 -0.55
N GLY A 63 -5.41 8.87 -0.43
CA GLY A 63 -6.59 8.67 -1.27
C GLY A 63 -7.81 9.48 -0.84
N SER A 64 -8.97 9.07 -1.34
CA SER A 64 -10.26 9.66 -0.94
C SER A 64 -10.64 9.29 0.49
N MET A 65 -11.51 10.07 1.13
CA MET A 65 -11.94 9.80 2.51
C MET A 65 -12.48 8.38 2.70
N ALA A 66 -13.30 7.89 1.77
CA ALA A 66 -13.83 6.52 1.82
C ALA A 66 -12.70 5.48 1.71
N MET A 67 -11.73 5.69 0.83
CA MET A 67 -10.57 4.79 0.69
C MET A 67 -9.74 4.75 1.97
N LEU A 68 -9.51 5.89 2.61
CA LEU A 68 -8.74 5.97 3.86
C LEU A 68 -9.44 5.20 4.98
N GLN A 69 -10.76 5.37 5.13
CA GLN A 69 -11.54 4.66 6.14
C GLN A 69 -11.48 3.14 5.94
N ASP A 70 -11.65 2.68 4.69
CA ASP A 70 -11.59 1.25 4.37
C ASP A 70 -10.22 0.63 4.67
N HIS A 71 -9.12 1.31 4.29
CA HIS A 71 -7.76 0.79 4.53
C HIS A 71 -7.37 0.89 6.00
N LYS A 72 -7.75 1.97 6.69
CA LYS A 72 -7.53 2.12 8.14
C LYS A 72 -8.15 0.95 8.91
N ALA A 73 -9.39 0.60 8.60
CA ALA A 73 -10.06 -0.53 9.25
C ALA A 73 -9.33 -1.87 9.01
N LEU A 74 -8.75 -2.06 7.82
CA LEU A 74 -7.93 -3.25 7.52
C LEU A 74 -6.62 -3.26 8.32
N CYS A 75 -5.94 -2.12 8.44
CA CYS A 75 -4.73 -1.99 9.25
C CYS A 75 -5.02 -2.27 10.74
N GLU A 76 -6.06 -1.66 11.30
CA GLU A 76 -6.46 -1.87 12.70
C GLU A 76 -6.87 -3.33 12.97
N ALA A 77 -7.60 -3.96 12.04
CA ALA A 77 -7.96 -5.38 12.13
C ALA A 77 -6.74 -6.31 12.08
N ALA A 78 -5.66 -5.91 11.40
CA ALA A 78 -4.39 -6.61 11.36
C ALA A 78 -3.46 -6.27 12.56
N GLY A 79 -3.93 -5.46 13.52
CA GLY A 79 -3.18 -5.11 14.73
C GLY A 79 -2.19 -3.95 14.56
N PHE A 80 -2.29 -3.17 13.47
CA PHE A 80 -1.47 -1.99 13.27
C PHE A 80 -2.03 -0.80 14.08
N THR A 81 -1.13 0.05 14.59
CA THR A 81 -1.47 1.30 15.27
C THR A 81 -1.21 2.51 14.37
N GLU A 82 -2.15 3.44 14.31
CA GLU A 82 -2.00 4.68 13.53
C GLU A 82 -0.96 5.60 14.19
N GLY A 83 -0.06 6.14 13.38
CA GLY A 83 0.92 7.12 13.79
C GLY A 83 0.41 8.56 13.68
N SER A 84 1.00 9.43 14.47
CA SER A 84 0.80 10.89 14.43
C SER A 84 2.15 11.61 14.47
N ASN A 85 2.12 12.93 14.31
CA ASN A 85 3.33 13.76 14.42
C ASN A 85 4.00 13.67 15.81
N SER A 86 3.21 13.42 16.87
CA SER A 86 3.70 13.31 18.24
C SER A 86 4.03 11.89 18.68
N GLU A 87 3.50 10.89 17.97
CA GLU A 87 3.62 9.47 18.35
C GLU A 87 3.75 8.60 17.09
N PRO A 88 4.97 8.09 16.78
CA PRO A 88 5.16 7.21 15.64
C PRO A 88 4.33 5.94 15.76
N GLY A 89 3.71 5.52 14.65
CA GLY A 89 2.92 4.30 14.55
C GLY A 89 3.36 3.43 13.38
N GLN A 90 2.56 2.41 13.09
CA GLN A 90 2.82 1.44 12.03
C GLN A 90 2.15 1.81 10.71
N PHE A 91 1.10 2.63 10.73
CA PHE A 91 0.54 3.22 9.52
C PHE A 91 0.17 4.68 9.69
N VAL A 92 0.12 5.41 8.58
CA VAL A 92 -0.35 6.81 8.53
C VAL A 92 -1.28 7.01 7.35
N ILE A 93 -2.22 7.95 7.49
CA ILE A 93 -3.16 8.32 6.43
C ILE A 93 -3.00 9.79 6.04
N GLU A 94 -3.15 10.09 4.76
CA GLU A 94 -3.21 11.45 4.23
C GLU A 94 -4.36 11.59 3.24
N LYS A 95 -5.10 12.70 3.31
CA LYS A 95 -6.18 13.00 2.35
C LYS A 95 -5.56 13.48 1.04
N ALA A 96 -5.82 12.77 -0.05
CA ALA A 96 -5.39 13.19 -1.37
C ALA A 96 -6.11 14.46 -1.84
N PHE A 97 -7.36 14.62 -1.40
CA PHE A 97 -8.21 15.77 -1.69
C PHE A 97 -9.35 15.85 -0.65
N VAL A 98 -10.04 16.99 -0.64
CA VAL A 98 -11.25 17.22 0.15
C VAL A 98 -12.36 17.58 -0.84
N ASP A 99 -13.53 16.98 -0.66
CA ASP A 99 -14.73 17.27 -1.45
C ASP A 99 -15.45 18.53 -0.94
#